data_AF-A0A7R9R3F1-F1
#
_entry.id   AF-A0A7R9R3F1-F1
#
_cell.length_a   1.000
_cell.length_b   1.000
_cell.length_c   1.000
_cell.angle_alpha   90.00
_cell.angle_beta   90.00
_cell.angle_gamma   90.00
#
_symmetry.space_group_name_H-M   'P 1'
#
loop_
_entity.id
_entity.type
_entity.pdbx_description
1 polymer ?
#
loop_
_entity_poly.entity_id
_entity_poly.type
_entity_poly.pdbx_seq_one_letter_code
_entity_poly.pdbx_strand_id
1 'polypeptide(L)'
;MSSGGALEPFWTLFAVHKTREVFKMLEKYRIGNLDSKDRTVGKPGVDSTPDPYDNDPPRHPVLRVRSKKPFNAEPPEELLTQQFFTPKEIFFVRNHLPVPEIDIENYTLEIEGFGLKEPKTLTLDEIKKKFPKH
;
A
#
# COMPACT_ATOMS: atom_id res chain seq x y z
N MET A 1 -9.97 9.52 -11.67
CA MET A 1 -9.14 9.18 -12.84
C MET A 1 -9.60 7.84 -13.37
N SER A 2 -10.30 7.84 -14.50
CA SER A 2 -10.59 6.69 -15.39
C SER A 2 -11.42 7.18 -16.59
N SER A 3 -11.18 8.40 -17.09
CA SER A 3 -12.07 9.08 -18.03
C SER A 3 -12.17 8.29 -19.34
N GLY A 4 -13.30 7.63 -19.55
CA GLY A 4 -13.56 6.80 -20.74
C GLY A 4 -12.96 5.38 -20.71
N GLY A 5 -12.43 4.92 -19.56
CA GLY A 5 -11.79 3.61 -19.43
C GLY A 5 -12.23 2.81 -18.20
N ALA A 6 -11.68 1.59 -18.09
CA ALA A 6 -11.91 0.67 -16.98
C ALA A 6 -11.44 1.25 -15.62
N LEU A 7 -12.14 0.90 -14.55
CA LEU A 7 -11.77 1.30 -13.17
C LEU A 7 -10.77 0.32 -12.54
N GLU A 8 -10.77 -0.92 -13.03
CA GLU A 8 -10.07 -2.07 -12.48
C GLU A 8 -8.57 -1.82 -12.24
N PRO A 9 -7.79 -1.23 -13.17
CA PRO A 9 -6.36 -1.00 -12.93
C PRO A 9 -6.09 -0.08 -11.74
N PHE A 10 -6.89 0.98 -11.59
CA PHE A 10 -6.76 1.91 -10.47
C PHE A 10 -7.18 1.26 -9.15
N TRP A 11 -8.25 0.46 -9.18
CA TRP A 11 -8.78 -0.21 -8.00
C TRP A 11 -7.94 -1.41 -7.56
N THR A 12 -7.10 -1.96 -8.41
CA THR A 12 -6.10 -2.95 -8.02
C THR A 12 -5.05 -2.33 -7.10
N LEU A 13 -4.59 -1.10 -7.37
CA LEU A 13 -3.72 -0.36 -6.46
C LEU A 13 -4.49 0.15 -5.23
N PHE A 14 -5.61 0.82 -5.44
CA PHE A 14 -6.46 1.37 -4.38
C PHE A 14 -7.57 0.40 -3.99
N ALA A 15 -7.18 -0.79 -3.54
CA ALA A 15 -8.10 -1.90 -3.23
C ALA A 15 -9.13 -1.57 -2.13
N VAL A 16 -8.93 -0.50 -1.35
CA VAL A 16 -9.91 0.05 -0.40
C VAL A 16 -11.26 0.39 -1.03
N HIS A 17 -11.33 0.62 -2.35
CA HIS A 17 -12.58 0.88 -3.05
C HIS A 17 -13.41 -0.38 -3.32
N LYS A 18 -12.82 -1.59 -3.19
CA LYS A 18 -13.50 -2.87 -3.42
C LYS A 18 -14.36 -3.27 -2.23
N THR A 19 -15.26 -2.39 -1.81
CA THR A 19 -16.22 -2.61 -0.72
C THR A 19 -17.65 -2.55 -1.24
N ARG A 20 -18.54 -3.27 -0.57
CA ARG A 20 -19.96 -3.33 -0.96
C ARG A 20 -20.60 -1.94 -0.97
N GLU A 21 -20.20 -1.09 -0.05
CA GLU A 21 -20.72 0.26 0.14
C GLU A 21 -20.33 1.16 -1.04
N VAL A 22 -19.08 1.07 -1.50
CA VAL A 22 -18.63 1.80 -2.70
C VAL A 22 -19.31 1.25 -3.95
N PHE A 23 -19.44 -0.07 -4.09
CA PHE A 23 -20.21 -0.66 -5.20
C PHE A 23 -21.66 -0.17 -5.23
N LYS A 24 -22.35 -0.13 -4.08
CA LYS A 24 -23.71 0.42 -3.95
C LYS A 24 -23.78 1.90 -4.32
N MET A 25 -22.76 2.68 -3.97
CA MET A 25 -22.68 4.09 -4.35
C MET A 25 -22.52 4.25 -5.87
N LEU A 26 -21.62 3.49 -6.49
CA LEU A 26 -21.36 3.56 -7.93
C LEU A 26 -22.55 3.13 -8.78
N GLU A 27 -23.34 2.15 -8.33
CA GLU A 27 -24.53 1.71 -9.06
C GLU A 27 -25.52 2.85 -9.32
N LYS A 28 -25.58 3.86 -8.43
CA LYS A 28 -26.40 5.07 -8.63
C LYS A 28 -26.01 5.90 -9.85
N TYR A 29 -24.80 5.70 -10.38
CA TYR A 29 -24.24 6.41 -11.54
C TYR A 29 -24.17 5.55 -12.81
N ARG A 30 -24.72 4.33 -12.79
CA ARG A 30 -24.73 3.45 -13.95
C ARG A 30 -25.64 4.00 -15.05
N ILE A 31 -25.09 4.20 -16.24
CA ILE A 31 -25.82 4.70 -17.43
C ILE A 31 -26.04 3.64 -18.52
N GLY A 32 -25.51 2.43 -18.35
CA GLY A 32 -25.61 1.38 -19.36
C GLY A 32 -24.71 0.19 -19.07
N ASN A 33 -24.62 -0.72 -20.03
CA ASN A 33 -23.73 -1.88 -20.02
C ASN A 33 -22.98 -1.96 -21.34
N LEU A 34 -21.75 -2.46 -21.29
CA LEU A 34 -20.99 -2.81 -22.50
C LEU A 34 -21.66 -3.97 -23.23
N ASP A 35 -21.82 -3.84 -24.55
CA ASP A 35 -22.24 -4.94 -25.42
C ASP A 35 -21.22 -6.06 -25.33
N SER A 36 -21.70 -7.31 -25.37
CA SER A 36 -20.87 -8.50 -25.41
C SER A 36 -19.75 -8.47 -26.46
N LYS A 37 -19.96 -7.82 -27.61
CA LYS A 37 -18.98 -7.71 -28.70
C LYS A 37 -17.90 -6.67 -28.40
N ASP A 38 -18.22 -5.67 -27.59
CA ASP A 38 -17.30 -4.61 -27.16
C ASP A 38 -16.54 -4.99 -25.89
N ARG A 39 -16.97 -6.05 -25.20
CA ARG A 39 -16.17 -6.68 -24.15
C ARG A 39 -14.94 -7.27 -24.79
N THR A 40 -13.79 -6.66 -24.55
CA THR A 40 -12.50 -7.24 -24.93
C THR A 40 -12.21 -8.44 -24.03
N VAL A 41 -12.87 -9.57 -24.28
CA VAL A 41 -12.51 -10.86 -23.70
C VAL A 41 -11.11 -11.19 -24.20
N GLY A 42 -10.11 -11.22 -23.30
CA GLY A 42 -8.75 -11.64 -23.63
C GLY A 42 -7.78 -10.57 -24.16
N LYS A 43 -8.06 -9.27 -24.04
CA LYS A 43 -6.97 -8.27 -24.10
C LYS A 43 -6.33 -8.14 -22.72
N PRO A 44 -4.99 -8.24 -22.58
CA PRO A 44 -4.28 -8.21 -21.31
C PRO A 44 -4.35 -6.81 -20.70
N GLY A 45 -5.42 -6.53 -19.96
CA GLY A 45 -5.60 -5.25 -19.25
C GLY A 45 -5.86 -5.41 -17.76
N VAL A 46 -6.25 -6.60 -17.29
CA VAL A 46 -6.65 -6.83 -15.89
C VAL A 46 -6.20 -8.20 -15.35
N ASP A 47 -6.26 -9.27 -16.14
CA ASP A 47 -5.93 -10.63 -15.66
C ASP A 47 -4.42 -10.95 -15.60
N SER A 48 -3.57 -10.12 -16.21
CA SER A 48 -2.12 -10.34 -16.30
C SER A 48 -1.29 -9.30 -15.54
N THR A 49 -1.94 -8.34 -14.85
CA THR A 49 -1.23 -7.40 -13.98
C THR A 49 -0.98 -8.06 -12.63
N PRO A 50 0.27 -8.22 -12.20
CA PRO A 50 0.60 -8.71 -10.86
C PRO A 50 -0.15 -7.88 -9.80
N ASP A 51 -0.67 -8.53 -8.77
CA ASP A 51 -1.33 -7.80 -7.70
C ASP A 51 -0.24 -7.03 -6.95
N PRO A 52 -0.36 -5.69 -6.81
CA PRO A 52 0.73 -4.86 -6.31
C PRO A 52 1.06 -5.15 -4.84
N TYR A 53 0.24 -5.94 -4.15
CA TYR A 53 0.45 -6.40 -2.77
C TYR A 53 0.99 -7.84 -2.69
N ASP A 54 1.33 -8.49 -3.80
CA ASP A 54 1.78 -9.90 -3.80
C ASP A 54 3.06 -10.12 -2.99
N ASN A 55 3.92 -9.10 -2.95
CA ASN A 55 5.17 -9.13 -2.18
C ASN A 55 5.05 -8.46 -0.80
N ASP A 56 3.83 -8.14 -0.33
CA ASP A 56 3.65 -7.65 1.03
C ASP A 56 4.17 -8.70 2.04
N PRO A 57 4.96 -8.30 3.04
CA PRO A 57 5.59 -9.23 3.96
C PRO A 57 4.54 -9.94 4.84
N PRO A 58 4.80 -11.19 5.26
CA PRO A 58 3.92 -11.93 6.15
C PRO A 58 3.77 -11.22 7.49
N ARG A 59 2.59 -11.36 8.10
CA ARG A 59 2.21 -10.68 9.35
C ARG A 59 1.78 -11.69 10.39
N HIS A 60 2.01 -11.36 11.66
CA HIS A 60 1.69 -12.27 12.76
C HIS A 60 0.17 -12.54 12.81
N PRO A 61 -0.27 -13.81 12.88
CA PRO A 61 -1.69 -14.17 12.75
C PRO A 61 -2.58 -13.68 13.91
N VAL A 62 -1.97 -13.29 15.03
CA VAL A 62 -2.70 -12.75 16.19
C VAL A 62 -3.25 -11.34 15.97
N LEU A 63 -2.75 -10.62 14.96
CA LEU A 63 -3.16 -9.24 14.68
C LEU A 63 -4.65 -9.20 14.27
N ARG A 64 -5.38 -8.25 14.84
CA ARG A 64 -6.76 -7.93 14.43
C ARG A 64 -6.71 -7.12 13.13
N VAL A 65 -6.87 -7.81 12.01
CA VAL A 65 -6.80 -7.20 10.67
C VAL A 65 -8.06 -6.38 10.37
N ARG A 66 -7.87 -5.09 10.04
CA ARG A 66 -8.94 -4.17 9.63
C ARG A 66 -9.02 -3.99 8.12
N SER A 67 -7.89 -4.12 7.43
CA SER A 67 -7.81 -4.14 5.98
C SER A 67 -6.67 -5.06 5.54
N LYS A 68 -6.89 -5.87 4.51
CA LYS A 68 -5.87 -6.76 3.94
C LYS A 68 -5.01 -6.06 2.87
N LYS A 69 -5.63 -5.23 2.03
CA LYS A 69 -4.98 -4.53 0.92
C LYS A 69 -5.51 -3.08 0.84
N PRO A 70 -4.75 -2.08 1.31
CA PRO A 70 -3.46 -2.18 2.00
C PRO A 70 -3.58 -2.81 3.39
N PHE A 71 -2.51 -3.46 3.86
CA PHE A 71 -2.51 -4.12 5.18
C PHE A 71 -2.59 -3.08 6.32
N ASN A 72 -3.65 -3.16 7.12
CA ASN A 72 -3.82 -2.37 8.34
C ASN A 72 -4.35 -3.28 9.44
N ALA A 73 -3.63 -3.35 10.57
CA ALA A 73 -3.96 -4.23 11.68
C ALA A 73 -3.42 -3.71 13.02
N GLU A 74 -4.06 -4.11 14.10
CA GLU A 74 -3.70 -3.77 15.47
C GLU A 74 -3.49 -5.03 16.32
N PRO A 75 -2.65 -4.98 17.37
CA PRO A 75 -2.61 -6.07 18.35
C PRO A 75 -3.97 -6.22 19.04
N PRO A 76 -4.34 -7.43 19.49
CA PRO A 76 -5.44 -7.59 20.43
C PRO A 76 -5.22 -6.75 21.69
N GLU A 77 -6.30 -6.18 22.22
CA GLU A 77 -6.29 -5.32 23.41
C GLU A 77 -5.64 -6.02 24.61
N GLU A 78 -5.84 -7.34 24.73
CA GLU A 78 -5.32 -8.18 25.80
C GLU A 78 -3.78 -8.32 25.75
N LEU A 79 -3.17 -8.09 24.58
CA LEU A 79 -1.72 -8.14 24.38
C LEU A 79 -1.06 -6.75 24.44
N LEU A 80 -1.84 -5.68 24.22
CA LEU A 80 -1.33 -4.32 24.08
C LEU A 80 -0.57 -3.83 25.31
N THR A 81 -1.00 -4.23 26.50
CA THR A 81 -0.46 -3.76 27.79
C THR A 81 0.43 -4.77 28.50
N GLN A 82 0.69 -5.93 27.90
CA GLN A 82 1.46 -7.01 28.55
C GLN A 82 2.95 -6.67 28.71
N GLN A 83 3.49 -5.83 27.83
CA GLN A 83 4.89 -5.41 27.86
C GLN A 83 4.97 -3.92 27.61
N PHE A 84 5.93 -3.27 28.28
CA PHE A 84 6.20 -1.85 28.06
C PHE A 84 6.61 -1.56 26.61
N PHE A 85 7.47 -2.42 26.04
CA PHE A 85 7.81 -2.40 24.63
C PHE A 85 7.00 -3.47 23.90
N THR A 86 6.07 -3.05 23.03
CA THR A 86 5.33 -3.98 22.18
C THR A 86 6.28 -4.74 21.24
N PRO A 87 6.25 -6.09 21.22
CA PRO A 87 7.04 -6.87 20.28
C PRO A 87 6.79 -6.47 18.83
N LYS A 88 7.83 -6.44 18.00
CA LYS A 88 7.78 -5.92 16.62
C LYS A 88 6.75 -6.66 15.75
N GLU A 89 6.58 -7.95 16.02
CA GLU A 89 5.71 -8.86 15.29
C GLU A 89 4.21 -8.51 15.49
N ILE A 90 3.87 -7.88 16.61
CA ILE A 90 2.50 -7.48 16.96
C ILE A 90 2.33 -5.96 17.05
N PHE A 91 3.35 -5.18 16.66
CA PHE A 91 3.25 -3.73 16.62
C PHE A 91 2.19 -3.31 15.59
N PHE A 92 1.42 -2.27 15.90
CA PHE A 92 0.37 -1.75 15.04
C PHE A 92 0.90 -1.43 13.63
N VAL A 93 0.19 -1.87 12.58
CA VAL A 93 0.57 -1.65 11.19
C VAL A 93 -0.49 -0.80 10.49
N ARG A 94 -0.05 0.30 9.87
CA ARG A 94 -0.91 1.16 9.04
C ARG A 94 -0.23 1.46 7.71
N ASN A 95 -0.70 0.80 6.67
CA ASN A 95 -0.24 1.05 5.30
C ASN A 95 -1.33 1.74 4.49
N HIS A 96 -0.94 2.78 3.74
CA HIS A 96 -1.81 3.42 2.74
C HIS A 96 -1.71 2.76 1.36
N LEU A 97 -0.57 2.11 1.08
CA LEU A 97 -0.16 1.53 -0.20
C LEU A 97 0.59 0.21 0.05
N PRO A 98 0.94 -0.56 -0.99
CA PRO A 98 1.80 -1.74 -0.82
C PRO A 98 3.13 -1.42 -0.13
N VAL A 99 3.70 -2.40 0.56
CA VAL A 99 5.00 -2.24 1.21
C VAL A 99 6.09 -2.21 0.13
N PRO A 100 6.98 -1.21 0.10
CA PRO A 100 8.04 -1.17 -0.90
C PRO A 100 9.07 -2.27 -0.64
N GLU A 101 9.47 -2.97 -1.70
CA GLU A 101 10.68 -3.79 -1.72
C GLU A 101 11.87 -2.88 -1.99
N ILE A 102 12.79 -2.80 -1.02
CA ILE A 102 13.91 -1.86 -1.07
C ILE A 102 15.21 -2.65 -1.24
N ASP A 103 15.96 -2.32 -2.30
CA ASP A 103 17.36 -2.68 -2.40
C ASP A 103 18.18 -1.75 -1.49
N ILE A 104 18.73 -2.32 -0.43
CA ILE A 104 19.46 -1.58 0.61
C ILE A 104 20.77 -0.99 0.05
N GLU A 105 21.40 -1.65 -0.93
CA GLU A 105 22.67 -1.19 -1.50
C GLU A 105 22.48 0.08 -2.34
N ASN A 106 21.32 0.18 -3.00
CA ASN A 106 20.97 1.30 -3.86
C ASN A 106 20.02 2.32 -3.20
N TYR A 107 19.62 2.10 -1.93
CA TYR A 107 18.76 3.02 -1.21
C TYR A 107 19.46 4.36 -0.94
N THR A 108 18.76 5.44 -1.27
CA THR A 108 19.15 6.80 -0.92
C THR A 108 17.99 7.58 -0.29
N LEU A 109 18.35 8.51 0.59
CA LEU A 109 17.46 9.52 1.16
C LEU A 109 17.81 10.86 0.55
N GLU A 110 16.87 11.44 -0.20
CA GLU A 110 16.97 12.80 -0.69
C GLU A 110 16.35 13.78 0.30
N ILE A 111 17.06 14.88 0.57
CA ILE A 111 16.65 15.95 1.46
C ILE A 111 16.74 17.26 0.67
N GLU A 112 15.59 17.86 0.39
CA GLU A 112 15.44 19.12 -0.31
C GLU A 112 14.47 20.06 0.44
N GLY A 113 14.45 21.34 0.07
CA GLY A 113 13.53 22.32 0.63
C GLY A 113 14.16 23.67 0.93
N PHE A 114 13.30 24.60 1.37
CA PHE A 114 13.70 25.97 1.66
C PHE A 114 14.71 26.03 2.82
N GLY A 115 15.81 26.78 2.63
CA GLY A 115 16.89 26.89 3.61
C GLY A 115 18.09 25.97 3.35
N LEU A 116 17.97 25.03 2.41
CA LEU A 116 19.13 24.29 1.88
C LEU A 116 19.74 25.07 0.70
N LYS A 117 21.08 25.14 0.66
CA LYS A 117 21.78 25.72 -0.49
C LYS A 117 21.61 24.85 -1.74
N GLU A 118 21.67 23.54 -1.56
CA GLU A 118 21.53 22.51 -2.59
C GLU A 118 20.86 21.27 -1.95
N PRO A 119 20.08 20.48 -2.69
CA PRO A 119 19.59 19.19 -2.25
C PRO A 119 20.73 18.26 -1.81
N LYS A 120 20.47 17.41 -0.81
CA LYS A 120 21.42 16.42 -0.32
C LYS A 120 20.87 15.02 -0.52
N THR A 121 21.71 14.12 -1.01
CA THR A 121 21.41 12.69 -1.11
C THR A 121 22.31 11.93 -0.15
N LEU A 122 21.75 11.02 0.64
CA LEU A 122 22.46 10.20 1.62
C LEU A 122 22.16 8.73 1.40
N THR A 123 23.19 7.89 1.35
CA THR A 123 23.04 6.42 1.42
C THR A 123 22.71 5.97 2.84
N LEU A 124 22.19 4.74 2.99
CA LEU A 124 21.93 4.18 4.32
C LEU A 124 23.21 4.08 5.19
N ASP A 125 24.35 3.77 4.57
CA ASP A 125 25.64 3.67 5.27
C ASP A 125 26.08 5.05 5.80
N GLU A 126 25.92 6.10 4.99
CA GLU A 126 26.22 7.47 5.41
C GLU A 126 25.34 7.92 6.57
N ILE A 127 24.04 7.59 6.54
CA ILE A 127 23.12 7.90 7.65
C ILE A 127 23.61 7.23 8.95
N LYS A 128 24.04 5.96 8.88
CA LYS A 128 24.49 5.21 10.06
C LYS A 128 25.84 5.69 10.61
N LYS A 129 26.73 6.22 9.77
CA LYS A 129 28.11 6.58 10.15
C LYS A 129 28.31 8.06 10.42
N LYS A 130 27.63 8.96 9.68
CA LYS A 130 27.87 10.41 9.77
C LYS A 130 27.17 11.06 10.96
N PHE A 131 26.15 10.43 11.53
CA PHE A 131 25.33 11.01 12.60
C PHE A 131 25.39 10.13 13.86
N PRO A 132 25.41 10.73 15.06
CA PRO A 132 25.29 9.98 16.30
C PRO A 132 23.98 9.19 16.35
N LYS A 133 24.06 7.93 16.78
CA LYS A 133 22.87 7.13 17.08
C LYS A 133 22.30 7.59 18.42
N HIS A 134 20.99 7.85 18.45
CA HIS A 134 20.22 8.16 19.64
C HIS A 134 19.34 6.99 20.06
#